data_AF-A0A0J9VC10-F1
#
_entry.id   AF-A0A0J9VC10-F1
#
_cell.length_a   1.000
_cell.length_b   1.000
_cell.length_c   1.000
_cell.angle_alpha   90.00
_cell.angle_beta   90.00
_cell.angle_gamma   90.00
#
_symmetry.space_group_name_H-M   'P 1'
#
loop_
_entity.id
_entity.type
_entity.pdbx_description
1 polymer ?
#
loop_
_entity_poly.entity_id
_entity_poly.type
_entity_poly.pdbx_seq_one_letter_code
_entity_poly.pdbx_strand_id
1 'polypeptide(L)'
;MTELNAFYKWRHQCKLGAKEAAVWCHETFLNVEALNEAFKLRKEMLDECGVLFGIESVPALTFDDEEYDIKICKAIARGFYCHAATVDDPTKDQYKTLDNFPVGIDPDSSLVRMGWK
;
A
#
# COMPACT_ATOMS: atom_id res chain seq x y z
N MET A 1 -3.89 0.06 0.31
CA MET A 1 -4.07 0.87 1.56
C MET A 1 -3.87 0.02 2.80
N THR A 2 -4.38 -1.22 2.80
CA THR A 2 -4.19 -2.21 3.87
C THR A 2 -2.72 -2.43 4.23
N GLU A 3 -1.84 -2.52 3.23
CA GLU A 3 -0.41 -2.71 3.40
C GLU A 3 0.25 -1.51 4.11
N LEU A 4 -0.14 -0.29 3.74
CA LEU A 4 0.33 0.94 4.37
C LEU A 4 -0.06 0.97 5.85
N ASN A 5 -1.30 0.58 6.17
CA ASN A 5 -1.79 0.50 7.55
C ASN A 5 -1.03 -0.55 8.38
N ALA A 6 -0.78 -1.72 7.82
CA ALA A 6 0.01 -2.77 8.47
C ALA A 6 1.43 -2.28 8.78
N PHE A 7 2.07 -1.65 7.81
CA PHE A 7 3.41 -1.10 7.97
C PHE A 7 3.49 0.01 9.03
N TYR A 8 2.53 0.94 9.07
CA TYR A 8 2.50 1.99 10.10
C TYR A 8 2.31 1.43 11.50
N LYS A 9 1.39 0.47 11.68
CA LYS A 9 1.18 -0.18 12.97
C LYS A 9 2.43 -0.92 13.42
N TRP A 10 3.08 -1.67 12.53
CA TRP A 10 4.35 -2.32 12.83
C TRP A 10 5.43 -1.32 13.25
N ARG A 11 5.58 -0.19 12.53
CA ARG A 11 6.53 0.88 12.89
C ARG A 11 6.28 1.46 14.29
N HIS A 12 5.03 1.52 14.73
CA HIS A 12 4.70 1.91 16.10
C HIS A 12 5.18 0.87 17.11
N GLN A 13 4.98 -0.42 16.83
CA GLN A 13 5.47 -1.50 17.71
C GLN A 13 7.00 -1.53 17.81
N CYS A 14 7.72 -1.24 16.71
CA CYS A 14 9.18 -1.13 16.75
C CYS A 14 9.68 -0.05 17.72
N LYS A 15 8.88 0.98 18.03
CA LYS A 15 9.24 2.00 19.04
C LYS A 15 9.15 1.47 20.47
N LEU A 16 8.34 0.43 20.70
CA LEU A 16 8.23 -0.24 22.00
C LEU A 16 9.38 -1.24 22.20
N GLY A 17 9.89 -1.82 21.10
CA GLY A 17 11.09 -2.64 21.07
C GLY A 17 11.04 -3.72 19.99
N ALA A 18 12.19 -4.33 19.70
CA ALA A 18 12.29 -5.34 18.64
C ALA A 18 11.54 -6.64 18.99
N LYS A 19 11.53 -7.01 20.28
CA LYS A 19 10.84 -8.21 20.76
C LYS A 19 9.33 -8.01 20.69
N GLU A 20 8.85 -6.84 21.10
CA GLU A 20 7.46 -6.43 21.09
C GLU A 20 6.93 -6.41 19.65
N ALA A 21 7.70 -5.85 18.71
CA ALA A 21 7.35 -5.88 17.30
C ALA A 21 7.27 -7.29 16.72
N ALA A 22 8.19 -8.19 17.09
CA ALA A 22 8.19 -9.58 16.63
C ALA A 22 6.99 -10.37 17.18
N VAL A 23 6.67 -10.22 18.47
CA VAL A 23 5.47 -10.81 19.09
C VAL A 23 4.21 -10.30 18.38
N TRP A 24 4.10 -8.99 18.17
CA TRP A 24 2.95 -8.42 17.48
C TRP A 24 2.81 -8.91 16.03
N CYS A 25 3.92 -9.07 15.30
CA CYS A 25 3.89 -9.66 13.95
C CYS A 25 3.33 -11.10 13.99
N HIS A 26 3.76 -11.91 14.96
CA HIS A 26 3.24 -13.26 15.14
C HIS A 26 1.73 -13.26 15.45
N GLU A 27 1.27 -12.40 16.35
CA GLU A 27 -0.14 -12.29 16.73
C GLU A 27 -1.04 -11.74 15.62
N THR A 28 -0.47 -10.96 14.69
CA THR A 28 -1.20 -10.37 13.56
C THR A 28 -0.96 -11.07 12.23
N PHE A 29 -0.26 -12.21 12.27
CA PHE A 29 0.06 -13.03 11.09
C PHE A 29 0.84 -12.27 10.01
N LEU A 30 1.65 -11.28 10.40
CA LEU A 30 2.50 -10.52 9.50
C LEU A 30 3.91 -11.11 9.46
N ASN A 31 4.51 -11.11 8.27
CA ASN A 31 5.89 -11.55 8.09
C ASN A 31 6.86 -10.44 8.54
N VAL A 32 7.58 -10.70 9.64
CA VAL A 32 8.54 -9.76 10.22
C VAL A 32 9.73 -9.48 9.30
N GLU A 33 10.19 -10.47 8.52
CA GLU A 33 11.31 -10.31 7.59
C GLU A 33 10.91 -9.39 6.44
N ALA A 34 9.75 -9.62 5.84
CA ALA A 34 9.21 -8.78 4.78
C ALA A 34 9.01 -7.32 5.22
N LEU A 35 8.55 -7.10 6.45
CA LEU A 35 8.40 -5.74 7.02
C LEU A 35 9.75 -5.04 7.23
N ASN A 36 10.76 -5.78 7.70
CA ASN A 36 12.12 -5.26 7.84
C ASN A 36 12.74 -4.91 6.49
N GLU A 37 12.59 -5.78 5.49
CA GLU A 37 13.06 -5.52 4.12
C GLU A 37 12.37 -4.31 3.51
N ALA A 38 11.04 -4.21 3.64
CA ALA A 38 10.29 -3.04 3.19
C ALA A 38 10.75 -1.73 3.87
N PHE A 39 11.10 -1.79 5.16
CA PHE A 39 11.64 -0.64 5.87
C PHE A 39 13.02 -0.23 5.38
N LYS A 40 13.90 -1.21 5.12
CA LYS A 40 15.22 -0.97 4.55
C LYS A 40 15.10 -0.32 3.16
N LEU A 41 14.31 -0.92 2.27
CA LEU A 41 14.09 -0.41 0.91
C LEU A 41 13.51 1.02 0.95
N ARG A 42 12.54 1.28 1.83
CA ARG A 42 11.98 2.63 2.01
C ARG A 42 13.05 3.65 2.38
N LYS A 43 13.99 3.29 3.26
CA LYS A 43 15.09 4.19 3.65
C LYS A 43 16.00 4.48 2.46
N GLU A 44 16.43 3.45 1.75
CA GLU A 44 17.30 3.56 0.58
C GLU A 44 16.65 4.44 -0.52
N MET A 45 15.36 4.23 -0.81
CA MET A 45 14.62 5.03 -1.79
C MET A 45 14.51 6.51 -1.39
N LEU A 46 14.32 6.81 -0.10
CA LEU A 46 14.28 8.19 0.39
C LEU A 46 15.64 8.87 0.30
N ASP A 47 16.70 8.16 0.65
CA ASP A 47 18.08 8.65 0.55
C ASP A 47 18.42 8.94 -0.93
N GLU A 48 18.05 8.05 -1.86
CA GLU A 48 18.19 8.26 -3.31
C GLU A 48 17.39 9.47 -3.81
N CYS A 49 16.15 9.66 -3.35
CA CYS A 49 15.37 10.84 -3.70
C CYS A 49 16.04 12.14 -3.24
N GLY A 50 16.65 12.13 -2.05
CA GLY A 50 17.43 13.26 -1.55
C GLY A 50 18.58 13.63 -2.48
N VAL A 51 19.31 12.63 -2.96
CA VAL A 51 20.42 12.82 -3.92
C VAL A 51 19.91 13.27 -5.29
N LEU A 52 18.90 12.59 -5.85
CA LEU A 52 18.41 12.84 -7.22
C LEU A 52 17.75 14.20 -7.37
N PHE A 53 17.01 14.65 -6.36
CA PHE A 53 16.24 15.89 -6.41
C PHE A 53 16.89 17.03 -5.62
N GLY A 54 18.04 16.80 -4.97
CA GLY A 54 18.73 17.81 -4.17
C GLY A 54 17.91 18.29 -2.98
N ILE A 55 17.09 17.41 -2.39
CA ILE A 55 16.20 17.72 -1.26
C ILE A 55 16.73 17.10 0.02
N GLU A 56 16.64 17.83 1.13
CA GLU A 56 17.06 17.32 2.44
C GLU A 56 16.06 16.28 2.99
N SER A 57 14.79 16.42 2.64
CA SER A 57 13.76 15.45 3.01
C SER A 57 12.61 15.43 1.98
N VAL A 58 12.02 14.26 1.81
CA VAL A 58 10.80 14.11 1.01
C VAL A 58 9.60 14.59 1.84
N PRO A 59 8.80 15.55 1.35
CA PRO A 59 7.60 16.00 2.05
C PRO A 59 6.66 14.83 2.35
N ALA A 60 6.26 14.71 3.61
CA ALA A 60 5.34 13.66 4.05
C ALA A 60 3.91 14.18 4.03
N LEU A 61 3.00 13.37 3.49
CA LEU A 61 1.57 13.57 3.62
C LEU A 61 1.13 13.22 5.05
N THR A 62 0.34 14.08 5.69
CA THR A 62 -0.12 13.90 7.09
C THR A 62 -1.54 13.36 7.13
N PHE A 63 -1.88 12.59 8.17
CA PHE A 63 -3.23 12.05 8.35
C PHE A 63 -4.32 13.11 8.52
N ASP A 64 -3.95 14.34 8.89
CA ASP A 64 -4.87 15.48 9.01
C ASP A 64 -5.27 16.08 7.65
N ASP A 65 -4.67 15.63 6.54
CA ASP A 65 -5.03 16.07 5.19
C ASP A 65 -6.40 15.47 4.80
N GLU A 66 -7.39 16.32 4.52
CA GLU A 66 -8.75 15.89 4.12
C GLU A 66 -8.76 15.00 2.88
N GLU A 67 -7.73 15.09 2.03
CA GLU A 67 -7.56 14.28 0.82
C GLU A 67 -6.49 13.20 0.98
N TYR A 68 -6.12 12.81 2.21
CA TYR A 68 -5.03 11.86 2.48
C TYR A 68 -5.11 10.59 1.60
N ASP A 69 -6.23 9.86 1.70
CA ASP A 69 -6.45 8.61 0.96
C ASP A 69 -6.53 8.85 -0.56
N ILE A 70 -7.18 9.95 -0.97
CA ILE A 70 -7.39 10.30 -2.38
C ILE A 70 -6.04 10.59 -3.06
N LYS A 71 -5.17 11.36 -2.39
CA LYS A 71 -3.83 11.71 -2.90
C LYS A 71 -2.95 10.46 -3.03
N ILE A 72 -3.03 9.53 -2.09
CA ILE A 72 -2.32 8.24 -2.18
C ILE A 72 -2.83 7.42 -3.39
N CYS A 73 -4.15 7.28 -3.54
CA CYS A 73 -4.73 6.56 -4.68
C CYS A 73 -4.36 7.20 -6.02
N LYS A 74 -4.37 8.53 -6.13
CA LYS A 74 -3.91 9.27 -7.32
C LYS A 74 -2.43 9.01 -7.62
N ALA A 75 -1.57 8.97 -6.60
CA ALA A 75 -0.15 8.69 -6.78
C ALA A 75 0.10 7.26 -7.29
N ILE A 76 -0.63 6.27 -6.77
CA ILE A 76 -0.59 4.88 -7.25
C ILE A 76 -1.06 4.81 -8.71
N ALA A 77 -2.21 5.43 -9.02
CA ALA A 77 -2.75 5.46 -10.38
C ALA A 77 -1.76 6.06 -11.38
N ARG A 78 -1.01 7.11 -11.00
CA ARG A 78 0.03 7.69 -11.86
C ARG A 78 1.13 6.70 -12.26
N GLY A 79 1.52 5.81 -11.36
CA GLY A 79 2.56 4.79 -11.63
C GLY A 79 2.03 3.52 -12.29
N PHE A 80 0.78 3.15 -12.01
CA PHE A 80 0.20 1.84 -12.38
C PHE A 80 -0.99 1.94 -13.34
N TYR A 81 -1.20 3.07 -14.02
CA TYR A 81 -2.39 3.26 -14.88
C TYR A 81 -2.53 2.17 -15.95
N CYS A 82 -1.43 1.62 -16.49
CA CYS A 82 -1.46 0.52 -17.46
C CYS A 82 -1.99 -0.81 -16.89
N HIS A 83 -2.05 -0.95 -15.56
CA HIS A 83 -2.54 -2.14 -14.87
C HIS A 83 -3.99 -1.97 -14.36
N ALA A 84 -4.71 -0.97 -14.89
CA ALA A 84 -6.10 -0.75 -14.51
C ALA A 84 -7.06 -1.78 -15.13
N ALA A 85 -8.18 -1.99 -14.44
CA ALA A 85 -9.31 -2.75 -14.93
C ALA A 85 -10.61 -1.97 -14.68
N THR A 86 -11.62 -2.20 -15.51
CA THR A 86 -12.96 -1.60 -15.39
C THR A 86 -14.00 -2.69 -15.18
N VAL A 87 -15.11 -2.35 -14.52
CA VAL A 87 -16.23 -3.28 -14.33
C VAL A 87 -16.79 -3.69 -15.69
N ASP A 88 -16.91 -5.00 -15.92
CA ASP A 88 -17.52 -5.55 -17.13
C ASP A 88 -18.97 -5.97 -16.87
N ASP A 89 -19.19 -6.75 -15.81
CA ASP A 89 -20.52 -7.11 -15.31
C ASP A 89 -20.59 -6.85 -13.80
N PRO A 90 -21.32 -5.79 -13.36
CA PRO A 90 -21.41 -5.43 -11.95
C PRO A 90 -22.18 -6.46 -11.12
N THR A 91 -22.93 -7.36 -11.75
CA THR A 91 -23.67 -8.41 -11.03
C THR A 91 -22.82 -9.65 -10.73
N LYS A 92 -21.62 -9.74 -11.32
CA LYS A 92 -20.76 -10.93 -11.26
C LYS A 92 -19.36 -10.68 -10.70
N ASP A 93 -19.09 -9.48 -10.15
CA ASP A 93 -17.73 -9.06 -9.75
C ASP A 93 -16.69 -9.32 -10.88
N GLN A 94 -17.11 -9.14 -12.13
CA GLN A 94 -16.29 -9.39 -13.31
C GLN A 94 -15.75 -8.08 -13.86
N TYR A 95 -14.45 -8.07 -14.15
CA TYR A 95 -13.72 -6.90 -14.65
C TYR A 95 -13.03 -7.24 -15.97
N LYS A 96 -12.62 -6.20 -16.68
CA LYS A 96 -11.75 -6.30 -17.85
C LYS A 96 -10.58 -5.35 -17.72
N THR A 97 -9.39 -5.83 -18.07
CA THR A 97 -8.21 -4.98 -18.17
C THR A 97 -8.35 -3.99 -19.33
N LEU A 98 -7.44 -3.01 -19.44
CA LEU A 98 -7.41 -2.09 -20.58
C LEU A 98 -7.25 -2.80 -21.94
N ASP A 99 -6.59 -3.96 -21.94
CA ASP A 99 -6.41 -4.81 -23.13
C ASP A 99 -7.62 -5.76 -23.37
N ASN A 100 -8.74 -5.55 -22.66
CA ASN A 100 -9.96 -6.35 -22.70
C ASN A 100 -9.79 -7.82 -22.26
N PHE A 101 -8.80 -8.14 -21.44
CA PHE A 101 -8.72 -9.46 -20.82
C PHE A 101 -9.69 -9.55 -19.63
N PRO A 102 -10.57 -10.57 -19.57
CA PRO A 102 -11.47 -10.75 -18.44
C PRO A 102 -10.69 -11.18 -17.20
N VAL A 103 -10.93 -10.52 -16.07
CA VAL A 103 -10.26 -10.75 -14.79
C VAL A 103 -11.25 -10.65 -13.63
N GLY A 104 -10.94 -11.32 -12.52
CA GLY A 104 -11.63 -11.16 -11.24
C GLY A 104 -10.75 -10.44 -10.23
N ILE A 105 -11.36 -9.95 -9.16
CA ILE A 105 -10.59 -9.47 -7.99
C ILE A 105 -9.99 -10.68 -7.28
N ASP A 106 -8.73 -10.57 -6.89
CA ASP A 106 -8.04 -11.60 -6.10
C ASP A 106 -8.81 -11.93 -4.81
N PRO A 107 -9.07 -13.21 -4.47
CA PRO A 107 -9.82 -13.60 -3.28
C PRO A 107 -9.28 -13.05 -1.95
N ASP A 108 -7.97 -12.79 -1.88
CA ASP A 108 -7.31 -12.28 -0.68
C ASP A 108 -7.38 -10.75 -0.58
N SER A 109 -7.93 -10.07 -1.59
CA SER A 109 -8.12 -8.63 -1.57
C SER A 109 -9.15 -8.20 -0.53
N SER A 110 -8.84 -7.13 0.20
CA SER A 110 -9.79 -6.50 1.12
C SER A 110 -11.00 -5.84 0.42
N LEU A 111 -11.07 -5.89 -0.91
CA LEU A 111 -12.13 -5.30 -1.73
C LEU A 111 -13.08 -6.34 -2.35
N VAL A 112 -12.88 -7.63 -2.10
CA VAL A 112 -13.78 -8.67 -2.60
C VAL A 112 -15.21 -8.43 -2.08
N ARG A 113 -16.19 -8.43 -2.97
CA ARG A 113 -17.63 -8.18 -2.69
C ARG A 113 -17.96 -6.80 -2.11
N MET A 114 -17.01 -5.87 -2.12
CA MET A 114 -17.33 -4.46 -1.90
C MET A 114 -18.00 -3.96 -3.17
N GLY A 115 -19.33 -3.85 -3.16
CA GLY A 115 -20.06 -3.26 -4.27
C GLY A 115 -19.53 -1.85 -4.55
N TRP A 116 -19.07 -1.60 -5.77
CA TRP A 116 -18.67 -0.28 -6.22
C TRP A 116 -19.94 0.54 -6.43
N LYS A 117 -20.16 1.56 -5.58
CA LYS A 117 -21.26 2.53 -5.72
C LYS A 117 -20.81 3.71 -6.57
#